data_AF-U9TAI6-F1
#
_entry.id   AF-U9TAI6-F1
#
_cell.length_a   1.000
_cell.length_b   1.000
_cell.length_c   1.000
_cell.angle_alpha   90.00
_cell.angle_beta   90.00
_cell.angle_gamma   90.00
#
_symmetry.space_group_name_H-M   'P 1'
#
loop_
_entity.id
_entity.type
_entity.pdbx_description
1 polymer ?
#
loop_
_entity_poly.entity_id
_entity_poly.type
_entity_poly.pdbx_seq_one_letter_code
_entity_poly.pdbx_strand_id
1 'polypeptide(L)' 'MSDTQFLIVLALPTQNIIHYDVTITPDVPPALNRKIFGEFERISREGPLNGIRPVFDGSFSF' A
#
# COMPACT_ATOMS: atom_id res chain seq x y z
N MET A 1 -31.69 17.53 7.83
CA MET A 1 -31.15 16.75 6.69
C MET A 1 -29.65 16.89 6.75
N SER A 2 -28.89 15.79 6.80
CA SER A 2 -27.42 15.88 6.72
C SER A 2 -27.03 15.89 5.25
N ASP A 3 -26.37 16.96 4.80
CA ASP A 3 -25.78 16.97 3.47
C ASP A 3 -24.78 15.82 3.35
N THR A 4 -24.99 14.95 2.37
CA THR A 4 -24.09 13.83 2.12
C THR A 4 -22.90 14.34 1.31
N GLN A 5 -21.70 14.22 1.86
CA GLN A 5 -20.49 14.76 1.27
C GLN A 5 -19.86 13.73 0.34
N PHE A 6 -20.03 13.91 -0.97
CA PHE A 6 -19.36 13.12 -2.00
C PHE A 6 -18.34 13.99 -2.75
N LEU A 7 -17.19 13.40 -3.07
CA LEU A 7 -16.18 14.00 -3.94
C LEU A 7 -16.13 13.18 -5.23
N ILE A 8 -16.15 13.86 -6.39
CA ILE A 8 -16.13 13.20 -7.70
C ILE A 8 -14.68 12.93 -8.10
N VAL A 9 -14.38 11.69 -8.47
CA VAL A 9 -13.13 11.30 -9.12
C VAL A 9 -13.30 11.45 -10.63
N LEU A 10 -12.61 12.42 -11.23
CA LEU A 10 -12.79 12.77 -12.66
C LEU A 10 -12.14 11.76 -13.61
N ALA A 11 -11.08 11.09 -13.17
CA ALA A 11 -10.37 10.10 -13.94
C ALA A 11 -9.60 9.14 -13.02
N LEU A 12 -9.45 7.90 -13.47
CA LEU A 12 -8.55 6.91 -12.87
C LEU A 12 -7.34 6.73 -13.79
N PRO A 13 -6.17 6.37 -13.25
CA PRO A 13 -5.03 6.00 -14.08
C PRO A 13 -5.38 4.81 -14.98
N THR A 14 -4.93 4.85 -16.23
CA THR A 14 -5.15 3.78 -17.22
C THR A 14 -4.02 2.74 -17.24
N GLN A 15 -3.01 2.92 -16.39
CA GLN A 15 -1.86 2.04 -16.27
C GLN A 15 -2.23 0.75 -15.53
N ASN A 16 -1.54 -0.34 -15.84
CA ASN A 16 -1.72 -1.59 -15.13
C ASN A 16 -1.34 -1.42 -13.65
N ILE A 17 -2.23 -1.89 -12.77
CA ILE A 17 -1.94 -2.04 -11.35
C ILE A 17 -1.45 -3.45 -11.13
N ILE A 18 -0.26 -3.60 -10.56
CA ILE A 18 0.31 -4.91 -10.24
C ILE A 18 0.05 -5.19 -8.76
N HIS A 19 -0.63 -6.29 -8.48
CA HIS A 19 -0.89 -6.76 -7.12
C HIS A 19 0.15 -7.82 -6.74
N TYR A 20 0.72 -7.71 -5.55
CA TYR A 20 1.66 -8.68 -4.99
C TYR A 20 1.14 -9.17 -3.65
N ASP A 21 1.28 -10.47 -3.41
CA ASP A 21 1.06 -11.04 -2.09
C ASP A 21 2.34 -10.84 -1.25
N VAL A 22 2.18 -10.24 -0.07
CA VAL A 22 3.29 -9.89 0.82
C VAL A 22 3.17 -10.71 2.10
N THR A 23 4.22 -11.46 2.42
CA THR A 23 4.35 -12.16 3.71
C THR A 23 5.39 -11.44 4.57
N ILE A 24 4.98 -11.04 5.77
CA ILE A 24 5.88 -10.46 6.79
C ILE A 24 6.04 -11.49 7.91
N THR A 25 7.28 -11.88 8.23
CA THR A 25 7.58 -12.85 9.28
C THR A 25 8.56 -12.28 10.31
N PRO A 26 8.37 -12.54 11.61
CA PRO A 26 7.24 -13.27 12.21
C PRO A 26 5.95 -12.45 12.16
N ASP A 27 4.82 -13.11 12.47
CA ASP A 27 3.54 -12.41 12.57
C ASP A 27 3.60 -11.33 13.68
N VAL A 28 3.18 -10.12 13.32
CA VAL A 28 3.14 -8.97 14.23
C VAL A 28 1.79 -8.26 14.16
N PRO A 29 1.45 -7.40 15.14
CA PRO A 29 0.22 -6.62 15.08
C PRO A 29 0.13 -5.77 13.79
N PRO A 30 -1.07 -5.56 13.20
CA PRO A 30 -1.24 -4.86 11.92
C PRO A 30 -0.62 -3.46 11.86
N ALA A 31 -0.63 -2.73 12.99
CA ALA A 31 0.03 -1.43 13.08
C ALA A 31 1.55 -1.52 12.86
N LEU A 32 2.17 -2.62 13.28
CA LEU A 32 3.60 -2.86 13.07
C LEU A 32 3.88 -3.34 11.63
N ASN A 33 2.98 -4.12 11.01
CA ASN A 33 3.08 -4.47 9.58
C ASN A 33 3.22 -3.24 8.69
N ARG A 34 2.38 -2.21 8.90
CA ARG A 34 2.46 -0.96 8.13
C ARG A 34 3.81 -0.25 8.29
N LYS A 35 4.37 -0.25 9.51
CA LYS A 35 5.68 0.35 9.79
C LYS A 35 6.81 -0.44 9.12
N ILE A 36 6.78 -1.76 9.22
CA ILE A 36 7.76 -2.65 8.57
C ILE A 36 7.73 -2.44 7.05
N PHE A 37 6.54 -2.46 6.44
CA PHE A 37 6.40 -2.21 5.01
C PHE A 37 6.92 -0.82 4.61
N GLY A 38 6.65 0.21 5.41
CA GLY A 38 7.17 1.56 5.18
C GLY A 38 8.71 1.61 5.21
N GLU A 39 9.35 0.91 6.14
CA GLU A 39 10.82 0.81 6.15
C GLU A 39 11.37 0.00 4.96
N PHE A 40 10.70 -1.09 4.57
CA PHE A 40 11.03 -1.84 3.36
C PHE A 40 10.97 -0.94 2.11
N GLU A 41 9.89 -0.17 1.95
CA GLU A 41 9.71 0.77 0.84
C GLU A 41 10.84 1.81 0.85
N ARG A 42 11.14 2.40 2.01
CA ARG A 42 12.19 3.43 2.15
C ARG A 42 13.57 2.90 1.77
N ILE A 43 13.93 1.69 2.21
CA ILE A 43 15.25 1.10 1.97
C ILE A 43 15.36 0.58 0.53
N SER A 44 14.28 0.07 -0.05
CA SER A 44 14.29 -0.59 -1.36
C SER A 44 13.97 0.36 -2.52
N ARG A 45 13.61 1.63 -2.23
CA ARG A 45 13.14 2.62 -3.20
C ARG A 45 14.05 2.76 -4.42
N GLU A 46 15.33 3.06 -4.18
CA GLU A 46 16.31 3.30 -5.26
C GLU A 46 16.91 1.99 -5.82
N GLY A 47 16.52 0.84 -5.26
CA GLY A 47 17.03 -0.47 -5.64
C GLY A 47 15.95 -1.32 -6.30
N PRO A 48 15.50 -2.42 -5.66
CA PRO A 48 14.54 -3.36 -6.24
C PRO A 48 13.22 -2.73 -6.71
N LEU A 49 12.79 -1.64 -6.07
CA LEU A 49 11.56 -0.94 -6.45
C LEU A 49 11.75 0.04 -7.61
N ASN A 50 13.00 0.37 -7.98
CA ASN A 50 13.32 1.26 -9.10
C ASN A 50 12.49 2.57 -9.12
N GLY A 51 12.38 3.21 -7.96
CA GLY A 51 11.63 4.46 -7.76
C GLY A 51 10.11 4.29 -7.60
N ILE A 52 9.56 3.07 -7.73
CA ILE A 52 8.14 2.79 -7.53
C ILE A 52 7.77 3.00 -6.05
N ARG A 53 6.61 3.62 -5.82
CA ARG A 53 6.01 3.81 -4.50
C ARG A 53 4.82 2.88 -4.33
N PRO A 54 5.03 1.64 -3.87
CA PRO A 54 3.95 0.69 -3.64
C PRO A 54 3.04 1.16 -2.50
N VAL A 55 1.79 0.72 -2.55
CA VAL A 55 0.81 0.92 -1.48
C VAL A 55 0.58 -0.41 -0.79
N PHE A 56 0.46 -0.39 0.53
CA PHE A 56 0.19 -1.57 1.34
C PHE A 56 -1.06 -1.34 2.21
N ASP A 57 -2.00 -2.26 2.10
CA ASP A 57 -3.30 -2.20 2.76
C ASP A 57 -3.22 -2.51 4.27
N GLY A 58 -2.10 -3.07 4.74
CA GLY A 58 -1.82 -3.35 6.14
C GLY A 58 -2.38 -4.68 6.64
N SER A 59 -2.92 -5.50 5.74
CA SER A 59 -3.62 -6.73 6.07
C SER A 59 -2.81 -7.94 5.61
N PHE A 60 -2.89 -9.04 6.36
CA PHE A 60 -2.58 -10.34 5.80
C PHE A 60 -3.74 -10.71 4.88
N SER A 61 -3.47 -10.95 3.60
CA SER A 61 -4.41 -11.70 2.77
C SER A 61 -4.28 -13.15 3.20
N PHE A 62 -5.30 -13.68 3.90
CA PHE A 62 -5.39 -15.10 4.23
C PHE A 62 -6.06 -15.86 3.10
#